data_AF-A0A317JL04-F1
#
_entry.id   AF-A0A317JL04-F1
#
_cell.length_a   1.000
_cell.length_b   1.000
_cell.length_c   1.000
_cell.angle_alpha   90.00
_cell.angle_beta   90.00
_cell.angle_gamma   90.00
#
_symmetry.space_group_name_H-M   'P 1'
#
loop_
_entity.id
_entity.type
_entity.pdbx_description
1 polymer ?
#
loop_
_entity_poly.entity_id
_entity_poly.type
_entity_poly.pdbx_seq_one_letter_code
_entity_poly.pdbx_strand_id
1 'polypeptide(L)'
;MGFPSKAEIKRALKKLEKAEGTLARPANPTALEKFRWDIQQKFVGYKLDKRVSQKEMAEIIGVDEGKMSKILHNRLEEFSTDRLITLYERLNPHIKLRVG
;
A
#
# COMPACT_ATOMS: atom_id res chain seq x y z
N MET A 1 18.82 22.24 3.11
CA MET A 1 18.89 21.15 2.10
C MET A 1 19.00 21.80 0.73
N GLY A 2 20.01 21.46 -0.06
CA GLY A 2 20.17 21.96 -1.44
C GLY A 2 19.41 21.09 -2.44
N PHE A 3 19.10 21.64 -3.62
CA PHE A 3 18.45 20.88 -4.69
C PHE A 3 19.41 19.80 -5.22
N PRO A 4 18.95 18.56 -5.46
CA PRO A 4 19.82 17.49 -5.94
C PRO A 4 20.40 17.79 -7.33
N SER A 5 21.59 17.25 -7.60
CA SER A 5 22.26 17.42 -8.89
C SER A 5 21.52 16.69 -10.03
N LYS A 6 21.74 17.15 -11.27
CA LYS A 6 21.19 16.49 -12.48
C LYS A 6 21.56 15.00 -12.54
N ALA A 7 22.75 14.63 -12.07
CA ALA A 7 23.21 13.26 -12.05
C ALA A 7 22.44 12.39 -11.04
N GLU A 8 22.17 12.93 -9.86
CA GLU A 8 21.36 12.25 -8.83
C GLU A 8 19.91 12.06 -9.31
N ILE A 9 19.32 13.09 -9.90
CA ILE A 9 17.97 13.03 -10.48
C ILE A 9 17.92 11.93 -11.55
N LYS A 10 18.88 11.89 -12.48
CA LYS A 10 18.93 10.87 -13.54
C LYS A 10 19.05 9.45 -12.99
N ARG A 11 19.84 9.25 -11.93
CA ARG A 11 19.95 7.92 -11.26
C ARG A 11 18.65 7.52 -10.59
N ALA A 12 17.97 8.46 -9.92
CA ALA A 12 16.68 8.19 -9.29
C ALA A 12 15.62 7.84 -10.35
N LEU A 13 15.50 8.61 -11.42
CA LEU A 13 14.58 8.34 -12.53
C LEU A 13 14.82 6.96 -13.16
N LYS A 14 16.08 6.60 -13.44
CA LYS A 14 16.43 5.28 -14.00
C LYS A 14 16.07 4.12 -13.07
N LYS A 15 16.09 4.32 -11.75
CA LYS A 15 15.60 3.31 -10.78
C LYS A 15 14.07 3.22 -10.82
N LEU A 16 13.38 4.36 -10.94
CA LEU A 16 11.93 4.43 -10.97
C LEU A 16 11.32 3.87 -12.26
N GLU A 17 12.01 3.97 -13.40
CA GLU A 17 11.56 3.39 -14.69
C GLU A 17 11.24 1.89 -14.60
N LYS A 18 11.93 1.16 -13.73
CA LYS A 18 11.73 -0.29 -13.53
C LYS A 18 10.94 -0.63 -12.27
N ALA A 19 10.60 0.38 -11.46
CA ALA A 19 9.90 0.17 -10.22
C ALA A 19 8.40 0.00 -10.50
N GLU A 20 7.78 -0.99 -9.87
CA GLU A 20 6.34 -1.09 -9.87
C GLU A 20 5.76 0.04 -9.01
N GLY A 21 5.02 0.96 -9.64
CA GLY A 21 4.39 2.09 -8.97
C GLY A 21 3.14 1.68 -8.19
N THR A 22 2.67 2.58 -7.32
CA THR A 22 1.34 2.48 -6.70
C THR A 22 0.31 3.11 -7.63
N LEU A 23 -0.81 2.43 -7.88
CA LEU A 23 -1.91 3.02 -8.65
C LEU A 23 -2.56 4.13 -7.84
N ALA A 24 -2.59 5.36 -8.36
CA ALA A 24 -3.28 6.46 -7.72
C ALA A 24 -4.80 6.22 -7.67
N ARG A 25 -5.48 6.87 -6.73
CA ARG A 25 -6.95 6.95 -6.75
C ARG A 25 -7.44 7.62 -8.04
N PRO A 26 -8.64 7.26 -8.53
CA PRO A 26 -9.28 8.01 -9.60
C PRO A 26 -9.53 9.47 -9.16
N ALA A 27 -9.64 10.38 -10.14
CA ALA A 27 -9.76 11.82 -9.88
C ALA A 27 -11.02 12.17 -9.05
N ASN A 28 -12.12 11.47 -9.28
CA ASN A 28 -13.38 11.62 -8.55
C ASN A 28 -13.80 10.27 -7.94
N PRO A 29 -13.17 9.85 -6.83
CA PRO A 29 -13.44 8.54 -6.24
C PRO A 29 -14.78 8.53 -5.52
N THR A 30 -15.52 7.44 -5.69
CA THR A 30 -16.68 7.08 -4.87
C THR A 30 -16.28 6.93 -3.40
N ALA A 31 -17.26 6.97 -2.48
CA ALA A 31 -17.01 6.75 -1.06
C ALA A 31 -16.34 5.38 -0.80
N LEU A 32 -16.74 4.35 -1.54
CA LEU A 32 -16.16 3.02 -1.44
C LEU A 32 -14.69 2.98 -1.89
N GLU A 33 -14.36 3.64 -3.01
CA GLU A 33 -12.98 3.73 -3.48
C GLU A 33 -12.08 4.52 -2.51
N LYS A 34 -12.59 5.61 -1.94
CA LYS A 34 -11.90 6.35 -0.87
C LYS A 34 -11.64 5.45 0.34
N PHE A 35 -12.66 4.73 0.79
CA PHE A 35 -12.55 3.85 1.95
C PHE A 35 -11.55 2.71 1.73
N ARG A 36 -11.57 2.06 0.56
CA ARG A 36 -10.62 1.00 0.20
C ARG A 36 -9.19 1.54 0.13
N TRP A 37 -9.00 2.74 -0.43
CA TRP A 37 -7.72 3.41 -0.40
C TRP A 37 -7.24 3.69 1.02
N ASP A 38 -8.11 4.17 1.90
CA ASP A 38 -7.74 4.47 3.28
C ASP A 38 -7.33 3.22 4.05
N ILE A 39 -7.98 2.07 3.79
CA ILE A 39 -7.53 0.77 4.31
C ILE A 39 -6.15 0.42 3.74
N GLN A 40 -5.95 0.58 2.44
CA GLN A 40 -4.67 0.30 1.77
C GLN A 40 -3.52 1.14 2.35
N GLN A 41 -3.74 2.43 2.58
CA GLN A 41 -2.74 3.32 3.19
C GLN A 41 -2.36 2.88 4.59
N LYS A 42 -3.25 2.23 5.33
CA LYS A 42 -2.91 1.68 6.65
C LYS A 42 -1.95 0.50 6.56
N PHE A 43 -2.01 -0.33 5.52
CA PHE A 43 -0.99 -1.36 5.27
C PHE A 43 0.37 -0.71 5.02
N VAL A 44 0.42 0.31 4.16
CA VAL A 44 1.66 1.05 3.88
C VAL A 44 2.22 1.70 5.14
N GLY A 45 1.36 2.36 5.92
CA GLY A 45 1.74 2.96 7.21
C GLY A 45 2.33 1.94 8.16
N TYR A 46 1.68 0.79 8.36
CA TYR A 46 2.21 -0.28 9.21
C TYR A 46 3.58 -0.77 8.74
N LYS A 47 3.76 -0.97 7.42
CA LYS A 47 5.04 -1.42 6.85
C LYS A 47 6.17 -0.43 7.17
N LEU A 48 5.91 0.86 7.01
CA LEU A 48 6.87 1.93 7.27
C LEU A 48 7.17 2.07 8.77
N ASP A 49 6.13 2.07 9.61
CA ASP A 49 6.25 2.24 11.06
C ASP A 49 7.00 1.07 11.72
N LYS A 50 6.70 -0.15 11.29
CA LYS A 50 7.33 -1.37 11.84
C LYS A 50 8.60 -1.78 11.09
N ARG A 51 8.95 -1.10 9.99
CA ARG A 51 10.11 -1.40 9.13
C ARG A 51 10.18 -2.86 8.68
N VAL A 52 9.03 -3.49 8.47
CA VAL A 52 8.95 -4.86 7.97
C VAL A 52 9.05 -4.90 6.45
N SER A 53 9.67 -5.94 5.92
CA SER A 53 9.68 -6.23 4.50
C SER A 53 8.29 -6.67 4.02
N GLN A 54 8.10 -6.68 2.69
CA GLN A 54 6.87 -7.19 2.09
C GLN A 54 6.65 -8.67 2.40
N LYS A 55 7.72 -9.47 2.36
CA LYS A 55 7.69 -10.89 2.70
C LYS A 55 7.26 -11.13 4.14
N GLU A 56 7.88 -10.44 5.11
CA GLU A 56 7.49 -10.57 6.52
C GLU A 56 6.04 -10.14 6.75
N MET A 57 5.59 -9.07 6.09
CA MET A 57 4.20 -8.64 6.19
C MET A 57 3.23 -9.67 5.61
N ALA A 58 3.59 -10.32 4.49
CA ALA A 58 2.80 -11.40 3.90
C ALA A 58 2.70 -12.60 4.85
N GLU A 59 3.79 -12.96 5.54
CA GLU A 59 3.82 -14.01 6.56
C GLU A 59 2.95 -13.68 7.77
N ILE A 60 3.03 -12.46 8.31
CA ILE A 60 2.18 -12.00 9.44
C ILE A 60 0.70 -12.07 9.08
N ILE A 61 0.33 -11.61 7.89
CA ILE A 61 -1.05 -11.59 7.42
C ILE A 61 -1.49 -12.98 6.97
N GLY A 62 -0.58 -13.90 6.63
CA GLY A 62 -0.89 -15.22 6.12
C GLY A 62 -1.42 -15.20 4.68
N VAL A 63 -0.75 -14.46 3.78
CA VAL A 63 -0.99 -14.43 2.34
C VAL A 63 0.32 -14.65 1.58
N ASP A 64 0.24 -14.96 0.28
CA ASP A 64 1.44 -14.99 -0.56
C ASP A 64 1.98 -13.58 -0.84
N GLU A 65 3.27 -13.50 -1.16
CA GLU A 65 3.96 -12.23 -1.41
C GLU A 65 3.39 -11.47 -2.62
N GLY A 66 2.81 -12.18 -3.59
CA GLY A 66 2.16 -11.57 -4.76
C GLY A 66 0.89 -10.79 -4.38
N LYS A 67 0.02 -11.39 -3.56
CA LYS A 67 -1.14 -10.69 -2.98
C LYS A 67 -0.71 -9.51 -2.11
N MET A 68 0.36 -9.67 -1.34
CA MET A 68 0.86 -8.57 -0.53
C MET A 68 1.36 -7.40 -1.39
N SER A 69 2.08 -7.71 -2.47
CA SER A 69 2.50 -6.72 -3.47
C SER A 69 1.31 -5.92 -3.98
N LYS A 70 0.27 -6.61 -4.46
CA LYS A 70 -0.94 -5.97 -4.98
C LYS A 70 -1.60 -5.03 -3.97
N ILE A 71 -1.73 -5.45 -2.72
CA ILE A 71 -2.26 -4.60 -1.65
C ILE A 71 -1.38 -3.37 -1.43
N LEU A 72 -0.05 -3.52 -1.32
CA LEU A 72 0.86 -2.39 -1.11
C LEU A 72 0.90 -1.42 -2.30
N HIS A 73 0.59 -1.89 -3.50
CA HIS A 73 0.57 -1.10 -4.74
C HIS A 73 -0.84 -0.63 -5.16
N ASN A 74 -1.85 -0.75 -4.28
CA ASN A 74 -3.24 -0.36 -4.54
C ASN A 74 -3.87 -1.02 -5.80
N ARG A 75 -3.47 -2.27 -6.07
CA ARG A 75 -4.08 -3.13 -7.09
C ARG A 75 -5.11 -4.05 -6.42
N LEU A 76 -6.27 -3.48 -6.10
CA LEU A 76 -7.23 -4.10 -5.18
C LEU A 76 -8.37 -4.85 -5.88
N GLU A 77 -8.34 -4.98 -7.20
CA GLU A 77 -9.44 -5.48 -8.03
C GLU A 77 -9.91 -6.88 -7.63
N GLU A 78 -9.00 -7.73 -7.16
CA GLU A 78 -9.29 -9.10 -6.71
C GLU A 78 -9.68 -9.22 -5.23
N PHE A 79 -9.67 -8.12 -4.49
CA PHE A 79 -9.98 -8.11 -3.05
C PHE A 79 -11.33 -7.47 -2.80
N SER A 80 -12.24 -8.18 -2.14
CA SER A 80 -13.43 -7.55 -1.56
C SER A 80 -13.02 -6.59 -0.43
N THR A 81 -13.88 -5.63 -0.13
CA THR A 81 -13.62 -4.68 0.97
C THR A 81 -13.54 -5.42 2.31
N ASP A 82 -14.45 -6.36 2.57
CA ASP A 82 -14.41 -7.20 3.77
C ASP A 82 -13.10 -7.98 3.88
N ARG A 83 -12.60 -8.51 2.76
CA ARG A 83 -11.32 -9.22 2.75
C ARG A 83 -10.17 -8.29 3.15
N LEU A 84 -10.14 -7.06 2.65
CA LEU A 84 -9.10 -6.09 3.05
C LEU A 84 -9.16 -5.76 4.53
N ILE A 85 -10.37 -5.62 5.09
CA ILE A 85 -10.58 -5.38 6.52
C ILE A 85 -10.04 -6.56 7.34
N THR A 86 -10.49 -7.78 7.03
CA THR A 86 -10.04 -8.99 7.74
C THR A 86 -8.52 -9.19 7.66
N LEU A 87 -7.91 -8.89 6.51
CA LEU A 87 -6.46 -8.97 6.37
C LEU A 87 -5.74 -7.91 7.22
N TYR A 88 -6.29 -6.69 7.29
CA TYR A 88 -5.69 -5.62 8.08
C TYR A 88 -5.87 -5.84 9.59
N GLU A 89 -6.99 -6.42 10.03
CA GLU A 89 -7.23 -6.79 11.43
C GLU A 89 -6.15 -7.73 11.98
N ARG A 90 -5.53 -8.57 11.13
CA ARG A 90 -4.38 -9.41 11.53
C ARG A 90 -3.15 -8.59 11.93
N LEU A 91 -2.98 -7.40 11.37
CA LEU A 91 -1.92 -6.46 11.74
C LEU A 91 -2.31 -5.59 12.94
N ASN A 92 -3.59 -5.22 13.03
CA ASN A 92 -4.11 -4.34 14.06
C ASN A 92 -5.53 -4.75 14.47
N PRO A 93 -5.68 -5.64 15.48
CA PRO A 93 -6.98 -6.18 15.89
C PRO A 93 -7.95 -5.17 16.48
N HIS A 94 -7.47 -3.99 16.88
CA HIS A 94 -8.28 -2.95 17.52
C HIS A 94 -8.57 -1.77 16.58
N ILE A 95 -8.44 -1.98 15.28
CA ILE A 95 -8.69 -0.92 14.33
C ILE A 95 -10.14 -0.41 14.41
N LYS A 96 -10.29 0.91 14.44
CA LYS A 96 -11.56 1.59 14.16
C LYS A 96 -11.51 2.15 12.75
N LEU A 97 -12.38 1.62 11.89
CA LEU A 97 -12.59 2.11 10.54
C LEU A 97 -13.73 3.12 10.55
N ARG A 98 -13.50 4.28 9.92
CA ARG A 98 -14.53 5.29 9.69
C ARG A 98 -14.90 5.28 8.21
N VAL A 99 -16.19 5.22 7.93
CA VAL A 99 -16.73 5.38 6.58
C VAL A 99 -17.37 6.77 6.55
N GLY A 100 -17.02 7.58 5.55
CA GLY A 100 -17.51 8.96 5.39
C GLY A 100 -17.74 9.30 3.93
#